data_AF-A0A6N2T3A3-F1
#
_entry.id   AF-A0A6N2T3A3-F1
#
_cell.length_a   1.000
_cell.length_b   1.000
_cell.length_c   1.000
_cell.angle_alpha   90.00
_cell.angle_beta   90.00
_cell.angle_gamma   90.00
#
_symmetry.space_group_name_H-M   'P 1'
#
loop_
_entity.id
_entity.type
_entity.pdbx_description
1 polymer ?
#
loop_
_entity_poly.entity_id
_entity_poly.type
_entity_poly.pdbx_seq_one_letter_code
_entity_poly.pdbx_strand_id
1 'polypeptide(L)'
;MGDFWDEIRRKNEERRIAGIKREIRALEAEIETYEAAKEKVQNAKTNCNTEATSWQETVGKLAQKEIKQSGIFEGEMANKLETYMEEAKEENNTGIDKATELVTDLGTQIDKINNKISLLNSRIAYKRSLI
;
A
#
# COMPACT_ATOMS: atom_id res chain seq x y z
N MET A 1 -46.75 21.83 -35.71
CA MET A 1 -45.29 22.07 -35.85
C MET A 1 -44.53 22.06 -34.52
N GLY A 2 -45.14 22.31 -33.36
CA GLY A 2 -44.44 22.21 -32.05
C GLY A 2 -44.01 20.78 -31.69
N ASP A 3 -44.88 19.80 -31.95
CA ASP A 3 -44.69 18.39 -31.59
C ASP A 3 -43.41 17.76 -32.19
N PHE A 4 -43.07 18.11 -33.42
CA PHE A 4 -41.86 17.62 -34.11
C PHE A 4 -40.56 18.12 -33.46
N TRP A 5 -40.51 19.42 -33.11
CA TRP A 5 -39.33 20.01 -32.48
C TRP A 5 -39.15 19.57 -31.03
N ASP A 6 -40.25 19.35 -30.31
CA ASP A 6 -40.22 18.80 -28.96
C ASP A 6 -39.74 17.33 -28.97
N GLU A 7 -40.14 16.53 -29.96
CA GLU A 7 -39.63 15.17 -30.10
C GLU A 7 -38.13 15.12 -30.43
N ILE A 8 -37.62 16.02 -31.28
CA ILE A 8 -36.18 16.14 -31.55
C ILE A 8 -35.43 16.52 -30.27
N ARG A 9 -35.93 17.50 -29.52
CA ARG A 9 -35.31 17.93 -28.25
C ARG A 9 -35.26 16.77 -27.26
N ARG A 10 -36.35 16.02 -27.11
CA ARG A 10 -36.42 14.82 -26.26
C ARG A 10 -35.39 13.77 -26.67
N LYS A 11 -35.30 13.42 -27.95
CA LYS A 11 -34.32 12.41 -28.43
C LYS A 11 -32.87 12.84 -28.22
N ASN A 12 -32.56 14.13 -28.38
CA ASN A 12 -31.22 14.64 -28.11
C ASN A 12 -30.89 14.59 -26.62
N GLU A 13 -31.84 14.91 -25.75
CA GLU A 13 -31.68 14.83 -24.31
C GLU A 13 -31.51 13.38 -23.83
N GLU A 14 -32.28 12.44 -24.38
CA GLU A 14 -32.10 11.00 -24.13
C GLU A 14 -30.71 10.50 -24.52
N ARG A 15 -30.18 10.94 -25.68
CA ARG A 15 -28.82 10.61 -26.11
C ARG A 15 -27.76 11.21 -25.18
N ARG A 16 -27.96 12.46 -24.73
CA ARG A 16 -27.07 13.13 -23.77
C ARG A 16 -27.02 12.37 -22.45
N ILE A 17 -28.18 12.04 -21.87
CA ILE A 17 -28.29 11.27 -20.62
C ILE A 17 -27.66 9.87 -20.79
N ALA A 18 -27.92 9.18 -21.90
CA ALA A 18 -27.34 7.87 -22.17
C ALA A 18 -25.81 7.91 -22.34
N GLY A 19 -25.26 9.02 -22.83
CA GLY A 19 -23.82 9.29 -22.85
C GLY A 19 -23.26 9.42 -21.44
N ILE A 20 -23.85 10.31 -20.62
CA ILE A 20 -23.40 10.55 -19.24
C ILE A 20 -23.49 9.27 -18.39
N LYS A 21 -24.56 8.48 -18.53
CA LYS A 21 -24.70 7.18 -17.84
C LYS A 21 -23.64 6.15 -18.25
N ARG A 22 -23.09 6.22 -19.47
CA ARG A 22 -21.97 5.36 -19.89
C ARG A 22 -20.66 5.81 -19.26
N GLU A 23 -20.43 7.12 -19.21
CA GLU A 23 -19.23 7.68 -18.56
C GLU A 23 -19.21 7.42 -17.05
N ILE A 24 -20.36 7.53 -16.36
CA ILE A 24 -20.46 7.19 -14.93
C ILE A 24 -20.05 5.72 -14.71
N ARG A 25 -20.59 4.79 -15.49
CA ARG A 25 -20.25 3.36 -15.39
C ARG A 25 -18.76 3.08 -15.64
N ALA A 26 -18.14 3.79 -16.58
CA ALA A 26 -16.72 3.67 -16.82
C ALA A 26 -15.88 4.15 -15.62
N LEU A 27 -16.28 5.24 -14.97
CA LEU A 27 -15.62 5.74 -13.77
C LEU A 27 -15.84 4.81 -12.56
N GLU A 28 -17.03 4.23 -12.41
CA GLU A 28 -17.32 3.23 -11.37
C GLU A 28 -16.44 2.00 -11.54
N ALA A 29 -16.27 1.49 -12.77
CA ALA A 29 -15.34 0.40 -13.06
C ALA A 29 -13.88 0.79 -12.78
N GLU A 30 -13.46 2.02 -13.08
CA GLU A 30 -12.11 2.51 -12.73
C GLU A 30 -11.90 2.50 -11.21
N ILE A 31 -12.90 2.92 -10.41
CA ILE A 31 -12.83 2.86 -8.94
C ILE A 31 -12.64 1.42 -8.45
N GLU A 32 -13.38 0.45 -8.99
CA GLU A 32 -13.23 -0.97 -8.61
C GLU A 32 -11.79 -1.46 -8.84
N THR A 33 -11.15 -1.06 -9.93
CA THR A 33 -9.73 -1.42 -10.18
C THR A 33 -8.79 -0.81 -9.15
N TYR A 34 -9.04 0.43 -8.71
CA TYR A 34 -8.24 1.09 -7.68
C TYR A 34 -8.46 0.49 -6.29
N GLU A 35 -9.69 0.11 -5.92
CA GLU A 35 -9.96 -0.58 -4.66
C GLU A 35 -9.27 -1.96 -4.61
N ALA A 36 -9.32 -2.73 -5.70
CA ALA A 36 -8.61 -4.00 -5.79
C ALA A 36 -7.08 -3.83 -5.70
N ALA A 37 -6.53 -2.76 -6.31
CA ALA A 37 -5.12 -2.43 -6.18
C ALA A 37 -4.75 -2.04 -4.73
N LYS A 38 -5.60 -1.24 -4.08
CA LYS A 38 -5.42 -0.83 -2.68
C LYS A 38 -5.37 -2.03 -1.74
N GLU A 39 -6.26 -3.00 -1.91
CA GLU A 39 -6.28 -4.22 -1.11
C GLU A 39 -4.94 -4.99 -1.23
N LYS A 40 -4.42 -5.14 -2.46
CA LYS A 40 -3.11 -5.78 -2.69
C LYS A 40 -1.97 -5.05 -1.99
N VAL A 41 -1.96 -3.72 -2.04
CA VAL A 41 -0.94 -2.89 -1.37
C VAL A 41 -1.08 -2.97 0.15
N GLN A 42 -2.30 -3.00 0.69
CA GLN A 42 -2.56 -3.17 2.12
C GLN A 42 -2.08 -4.54 2.64
N ASN A 43 -2.32 -5.61 1.86
CA ASN A 43 -1.83 -6.94 2.20
C ASN A 43 -0.30 -6.98 2.19
N ALA A 44 0.34 -6.41 1.17
CA ALA A 44 1.80 -6.30 1.11
C ALA A 44 2.37 -5.51 2.30
N LYS A 45 1.74 -4.39 2.66
CA LYS A 45 2.14 -3.58 3.82
C LYS A 45 2.05 -4.36 5.13
N THR A 46 0.95 -5.07 5.33
CA THR A 46 0.72 -5.88 6.53
C THR A 46 1.74 -7.00 6.66
N ASN A 47 2.03 -7.71 5.56
CA ASN A 47 3.01 -8.78 5.54
C ASN A 47 4.41 -8.25 5.84
N CYS A 48 4.83 -7.18 5.16
CA CYS A 48 6.15 -6.56 5.38
C CYS A 48 6.32 -6.08 6.84
N ASN A 49 5.28 -5.46 7.41
CA ASN A 49 5.31 -5.02 8.81
C ASN A 49 5.40 -6.20 9.79
N THR A 50 4.72 -7.31 9.49
CA THR A 50 4.77 -8.53 10.31
C THR A 50 6.16 -9.15 10.29
N GLU A 51 6.78 -9.24 9.11
CA GLU A 51 8.16 -9.74 8.96
C GLU A 51 9.18 -8.84 9.66
N ALA A 52 9.08 -7.52 9.48
CA ALA A 52 9.95 -6.56 10.15
C ALA A 52 9.88 -6.69 11.69
N THR A 53 8.67 -6.82 12.23
CA THR A 53 8.46 -7.02 13.67
C THR A 53 9.07 -8.34 14.16
N SER A 54 8.88 -9.43 13.40
CA SER A 54 9.46 -10.74 13.70
C SER A 54 11.00 -10.73 13.72
N TRP A 55 11.63 -10.05 12.76
CA TRP A 55 13.08 -9.86 12.74
C TRP A 55 13.56 -9.03 13.91
N GLN A 56 12.85 -7.95 14.23
CA GLN A 56 13.18 -7.10 15.38
C GLN A 56 13.13 -7.88 16.71
N GLU A 57 12.12 -8.74 16.90
CA GLU A 57 12.06 -9.64 18.06
C GLU A 57 13.21 -10.65 18.09
N THR A 58 13.57 -11.21 16.93
CA THR A 58 14.64 -12.20 16.82
C THR A 58 16.00 -11.59 17.14
N VAL A 59 16.30 -10.40 16.61
CA VAL A 59 17.50 -9.63 16.94
C VAL A 59 17.52 -9.26 18.42
N GLY A 60 16.38 -8.85 18.99
CA GLY A 60 16.26 -8.54 20.41
C GLY A 60 16.60 -9.75 21.30
N LYS A 61 16.15 -10.96 20.94
CA LYS A 61 16.50 -12.21 21.64
C LYS A 61 17.99 -12.56 21.51
N LEU A 62 18.59 -12.31 20.35
CA LEU A 62 20.04 -12.52 20.15
C LEU A 62 20.87 -11.57 20.99
N ALA A 63 20.48 -10.30 21.09
CA ALA A 63 21.17 -9.29 21.87
C ALA A 63 21.19 -9.57 23.39
N GLN A 64 20.30 -10.45 23.88
CA GLN A 64 20.26 -10.87 25.29
C GLN A 64 21.18 -12.06 25.60
N LYS A 65 21.77 -12.71 24.59
CA LYS A 65 22.66 -13.85 24.80
C LYS A 65 24.09 -13.37 25.00
N GLU A 66 24.63 -13.59 26.20
CA GLU A 66 26.03 -13.34 26.51
C GLU A 66 26.93 -14.46 25.99
N ILE A 67 28.02 -14.12 25.30
CA ILE A 67 29.11 -15.06 25.03
C ILE A 67 29.97 -15.13 26.29
N LYS A 68 29.97 -16.28 26.95
CA LYS A 68 30.79 -16.50 28.14
C LYS A 68 32.14 -17.08 27.73
N GLN A 69 33.21 -16.43 28.16
CA GLN A 69 34.55 -17.02 28.12
C GLN A 69 34.75 -17.80 29.44
N SER A 70 34.72 -19.13 29.37
CA SER A 70 34.76 -19.99 30.57
C SER A 70 36.17 -20.42 30.96
N GLY A 71 37.11 -20.42 30.00
CA GLY A 71 38.51 -20.78 30.20
C GLY A 71 39.53 -19.83 29.54
N ILE A 72 40.80 -19.98 29.94
CA ILE A 72 41.93 -19.14 29.51
C ILE A 72 42.28 -19.36 28.02
N PHE A 73 41.96 -20.53 27.46
CA PHE A 73 42.22 -20.89 26.06
C PHE A 73 41.08 -20.51 25.08
N GLU A 74 39.96 -19.97 25.58
CA GLU A 74 38.75 -19.72 24.79
C GLU A 74 38.64 -18.27 24.27
N GLY A 75 39.57 -17.38 24.65
CA GLY A 75 39.45 -15.94 24.40
C GLY A 75 39.43 -15.54 22.93
N GLU A 76 40.30 -16.11 22.09
CA GLU A 76 40.28 -15.82 20.65
C GLU A 76 38.99 -16.28 19.96
N MET A 77 38.42 -17.40 20.41
CA MET A 77 37.18 -17.94 19.86
C MET A 77 35.97 -17.13 20.35
N ALA A 78 35.95 -16.74 21.63
CA ALA A 78 34.94 -15.86 22.19
C ALA A 78 34.91 -14.50 21.46
N ASN A 79 36.07 -13.88 21.24
CA ASN A 79 36.18 -12.61 20.52
C ASN A 79 35.68 -12.72 19.07
N LYS A 80 36.05 -13.79 18.34
CA LYS A 80 35.56 -14.01 16.98
C LYS A 80 34.05 -14.21 16.94
N LEU A 81 33.49 -14.97 17.88
CA LEU A 81 32.05 -15.17 17.99
C LEU A 81 31.33 -13.86 18.29
N GLU A 82 31.91 -13.01 19.13
CA GLU A 82 31.36 -11.70 19.47
C GLU A 82 31.31 -10.79 18.24
N THR A 83 32.42 -10.69 17.49
CA THR A 83 32.45 -9.95 16.22
C THR A 83 31.41 -10.45 15.22
N TYR A 84 31.29 -11.77 15.02
CA TYR A 84 30.28 -12.33 14.12
C TYR A 84 28.85 -12.03 14.58
N MET A 85 28.58 -12.04 15.89
CA MET A 85 27.27 -11.68 16.43
C MET A 85 26.96 -10.19 16.23
N GLU A 86 27.95 -9.30 16.36
CA GLU A 86 27.79 -7.87 16.09
C GLU A 86 27.51 -7.61 14.60
N GLU A 87 28.29 -8.20 13.69
CA GLU A 87 28.07 -8.09 12.24
C GLU A 87 26.66 -8.58 11.85
N ALA A 88 26.27 -9.77 12.32
CA ALA A 88 24.94 -10.31 12.05
C ALA A 88 23.81 -9.43 12.62
N LYS A 89 24.05 -8.75 13.75
CA LYS A 89 23.09 -7.81 14.34
C LYS A 89 22.96 -6.55 13.48
N GLU A 90 24.08 -6.02 12.99
CA GLU A 90 24.10 -4.84 12.12
C GLU A 90 23.42 -5.09 10.76
N GLU A 91 23.71 -6.24 10.13
CA GLU A 91 23.04 -6.64 8.89
C GLU A 91 21.53 -6.79 9.08
N ASN A 92 21.10 -7.43 10.17
CA ASN A 92 19.67 -7.58 10.46
C ASN A 92 19.00 -6.23 10.74
N ASN A 93 19.63 -5.33 11.51
CA ASN A 93 19.11 -3.99 11.73
C ASN A 93 18.93 -3.23 10.41
N THR A 94 19.93 -3.30 9.52
CA THR A 94 19.84 -2.72 8.18
C THR A 94 18.67 -3.29 7.37
N GLY A 95 18.41 -4.60 7.49
CA GLY A 95 17.24 -5.25 6.88
C GLY A 95 15.91 -4.75 7.45
N ILE A 96 15.81 -4.59 8.76
CA ILE A 96 14.63 -4.07 9.47
C ILE A 96 14.36 -2.61 9.06
N ASP A 97 15.39 -1.79 8.96
CA ASP A 97 15.26 -0.39 8.55
C ASP A 97 14.68 -0.28 7.13
N LYS A 98 15.23 -1.05 6.18
CA LYS A 98 14.70 -1.13 4.80
C LYS A 98 13.27 -1.64 4.74
N ALA A 99 12.91 -2.63 5.56
CA ALA A 99 11.54 -3.12 5.64
C ALA A 99 10.58 -2.04 6.19
N THR A 100 11.03 -1.26 7.17
CA THR A 100 10.26 -0.15 7.75
C THR A 100 10.06 1.00 6.75
N GLU A 101 11.10 1.33 5.97
CA GLU A 101 11.00 2.26 4.84
C GLU A 101 9.97 1.77 3.81
N LEU A 102 10.02 0.50 3.43
CA LEU A 102 9.07 -0.09 2.50
C LEU A 102 7.62 -0.05 3.02
N VAL A 103 7.39 -0.32 4.31
CA VAL A 103 6.06 -0.18 4.95
C VAL A 103 5.55 1.26 4.84
N THR A 104 6.44 2.24 4.98
CA THR A 104 6.12 3.67 4.85
C THR A 104 5.77 4.03 3.40
N ASP A 105 6.55 3.55 2.43
CA ASP A 105 6.30 3.75 1.00
C ASP A 105 4.97 3.13 0.56
N LEU A 106 4.67 1.91 1.01
CA LEU A 106 3.39 1.25 0.76
C LEU A 106 2.23 2.04 1.37
N GLY A 107 2.41 2.63 2.57
CA GLY A 107 1.47 3.57 3.16
C GLY A 107 1.19 4.77 2.26
N THR A 108 2.25 5.40 1.77
CA THR A 108 2.15 6.56 0.85
C THR A 108 1.44 6.18 -0.46
N GLN A 109 1.65 4.97 -0.98
CA GLN A 109 0.94 4.48 -2.16
C GLN A 109 -0.56 4.30 -1.91
N ILE A 110 -0.95 3.78 -0.74
CA ILE A 110 -2.36 3.66 -0.33
C ILE A 110 -3.01 5.05 -0.30
N ASP A 111 -2.33 6.07 0.23
CA ASP A 111 -2.86 7.44 0.27
C ASP A 111 -3.06 8.03 -1.13
N LYS A 112 -2.12 7.79 -2.06
CA LYS A 112 -2.26 8.18 -3.47
C LYS A 112 -3.48 7.51 -4.12
N ILE A 113 -3.70 6.22 -3.85
CA ILE A 113 -4.87 5.49 -4.36
C ILE A 113 -6.17 6.07 -3.78
N ASN A 114 -6.22 6.32 -2.48
CA ASN A 114 -7.38 6.94 -1.82
C ASN A 114 -7.72 8.31 -2.43
N ASN A 115 -6.70 9.14 -2.67
CA ASN A 115 -6.88 10.45 -3.31
C ASN A 115 -7.45 10.33 -4.72
N LYS A 116 -6.97 9.36 -5.51
CA LYS A 116 -7.48 9.09 -6.86
C LYS A 116 -8.94 8.61 -6.84
N ILE A 117 -9.29 7.70 -5.91
CA ILE A 117 -10.67 7.25 -5.70
C ILE A 117 -11.59 8.42 -5.34
N SER A 118 -11.15 9.31 -4.44
CA SER A 118 -11.89 10.51 -4.04
C SER A 118 -12.15 11.47 -5.23
N LEU A 119 -11.14 11.67 -6.09
CA LEU A 119 -11.28 12.46 -7.31
C LEU A 119 -12.29 11.84 -8.29
N LEU A 120 -12.23 10.52 -8.49
CA LEU A 120 -13.17 9.80 -9.36
C LEU A 120 -14.61 9.89 -8.83
N ASN A 121 -14.80 9.73 -7.51
CA ASN A 121 -16.10 9.90 -6.86
C ASN A 121 -16.65 11.32 -7.04
N SER A 122 -15.80 12.35 -6.89
CA SER A 122 -16.19 13.74 -7.13
C SER A 122 -16.63 13.97 -8.59
N ARG A 123 -15.92 13.34 -9.54
CA ARG A 123 -16.29 13.40 -10.97
C ARG A 123 -17.61 12.68 -11.26
N ILE A 124 -17.87 11.56 -10.62
CA ILE A 124 -19.16 10.85 -10.71
C ILE A 124 -20.27 11.73 -10.15
N ALA A 125 -20.08 12.34 -8.98
CA ALA A 125 -21.06 13.23 -8.36
C ALA A 125 -21.43 14.40 -9.28
N TYR A 126 -20.42 15.06 -9.88
CA TYR A 126 -20.64 16.09 -10.88
C TYR A 126 -21.39 15.58 -12.12
N LYS A 127 -21.04 14.40 -12.65
CA LYS A 127 -21.77 13.83 -13.79
C LYS A 127 -23.22 13.50 -13.46
N ARG A 128 -23.49 13.02 -12.25
CA ARG A 128 -24.85 12.74 -11.77
C ARG A 128 -25.68 14.02 -11.65
N SER A 129 -25.08 15.18 -11.35
CA SER A 129 -25.82 16.45 -11.34
C SER A 129 -26.14 17.02 -12.72
N LEU A 130 -25.58 16.45 -13.79
CA LEU A 130 -25.86 16.86 -15.17
C LEU A 130 -27.05 16.13 -15.81
N ILE A 131 -27.67 15.17 -15.11
CA ILE A 131 -28.81 14.37 -15.58
C ILE A 131 -29.91 14.38 -14.53
#